data_AF-X1IHA7-F1
#
_entry.id   AF-X1IHA7-F1
#
_cell.length_a   1.000
_cell.length_b   1.000
_cell.length_c   1.000
_cell.angle_alpha   90.00
_cell.angle_beta   90.00
_cell.angle_gamma   90.00
#
_symmetry.space_group_name_H-M   'P 1'
#
loop_
_entity.id
_entity.type
_entity.pdbx_description
1 polymer ?
#
loop_
_entity_poly.entity_id
_entity_poly.type
_entity_poly.pdbx_seq_one_letter_code
_entity_poly.pdbx_strand_id
1 'polypeptide(L)'
;MFVARFSYENTVVPIIKLQKDTKELMNGNLNHEIAIARKDEIGDLSQTFNLMTLNLKKSWEKLEEYNKNLEEEVKEKTKDLTNVNEDLKLDIIKRKKTEL
;
A
#
# COMPACT_ATOMS: atom_id res chain seq x y z
N MET A 1 8.18 47.13 2.20
CA MET A 1 7.03 46.39 2.78
C MET A 1 6.22 45.60 1.74
N PHE A 2 5.90 46.14 0.56
CA PHE A 2 5.09 45.42 -0.45
C PHE A 2 5.67 44.08 -0.92
N VAL A 3 6.96 44.03 -1.27
CA VAL A 3 7.60 42.78 -1.74
C VAL A 3 7.59 41.68 -0.66
N ALA A 4 7.84 42.04 0.59
CA ALA A 4 7.81 41.10 1.71
C ALA A 4 6.40 40.53 1.93
N ARG A 5 5.36 41.37 1.87
CA ARG A 5 3.97 40.93 1.96
C ARG A 5 3.58 40.02 0.78
N PHE A 6 3.93 40.43 -0.43
CA PHE A 6 3.68 39.65 -1.64
C PHE A 6 4.35 38.27 -1.58
N SER A 7 5.62 38.20 -1.18
CA SER A 7 6.34 36.93 -1.03
C SER A 7 5.74 36.05 0.07
N TYR A 8 5.27 36.63 1.17
CA TYR A 8 4.64 35.87 2.24
C TYR A 8 3.32 35.23 1.78
N GLU A 9 2.45 36.01 1.14
CA GLU A 9 1.14 35.55 0.65
C GLU A 9 1.26 34.55 -0.51
N ASN A 10 2.22 34.76 -1.43
CA ASN A 10 2.34 33.98 -2.66
C ASN A 10 3.39 32.87 -2.61
N THR A 11 4.21 32.76 -1.57
CA THR A 11 5.22 31.69 -1.48
C THR A 11 5.14 30.97 -0.14
N VAL A 12 5.22 31.72 0.96
CA VAL A 12 5.32 31.12 2.30
C VAL A 12 4.02 30.42 2.69
N VAL A 13 2.86 31.09 2.56
CA VAL A 13 1.57 30.50 2.94
C VAL A 13 1.27 29.20 2.20
N PRO A 14 1.48 29.10 0.87
CA PRO A 14 1.20 27.87 0.13
C PRO A 14 2.20 26.74 0.41
N ILE A 15 3.47 27.06 0.70
CA ILE A 15 4.45 26.07 1.16
C ILE A 15 4.06 25.49 2.53
N ILE A 16 3.62 26.33 3.47
CA ILE A 16 3.14 25.87 4.79
C ILE A 16 1.91 24.96 4.62
N LYS A 17 0.99 25.33 3.72
CA LYS A 17 -0.17 24.49 3.39
C LYS A 17 0.26 23.14 2.82
N LEU A 18 1.16 23.14 1.83
CA LEU A 18 1.70 21.92 1.23
C LEU A 18 2.35 21.01 2.28
N GLN A 19 3.15 21.58 3.19
CA GLN A 19 3.77 20.83 4.27
C GLN A 19 2.73 20.19 5.19
N LYS A 20 1.68 20.93 5.57
CA LYS A 20 0.60 20.41 6.41
C LYS A 20 -0.13 19.27 5.71
N ASP A 21 -0.54 19.46 4.47
CA ASP A 21 -1.25 18.44 3.70
C ASP A 21 -0.39 17.18 3.49
N THR A 22 0.93 17.35 3.28
CA THR A 22 1.87 16.24 3.18
C THR A 22 2.01 15.48 4.50
N LYS A 23 1.96 16.17 5.66
CA LYS A 23 1.98 15.49 6.97
C LYS A 23 0.72 14.67 7.21
N GLU A 24 -0.45 15.15 6.79
CA GLU A 24 -1.71 14.38 6.87
C GLU A 24 -1.63 13.09 6.02
N LEU A 25 -1.05 13.19 4.81
CA LEU A 25 -0.78 12.04 3.96
C LEU A 25 0.15 11.01 4.64
N MET A 26 1.22 11.49 5.29
CA MET A 26 2.17 10.62 6.01
C MET A 26 1.54 9.88 7.20
N ASN A 27 0.47 10.41 7.79
CA ASN A 27 -0.26 9.75 8.88
C ASN A 27 -1.18 8.61 8.39
N GLY A 28 -1.10 8.24 7.11
CA GLY A 28 -1.84 7.13 6.51
C GLY A 28 -3.16 7.55 5.84
N ASN A 29 -3.51 8.84 5.85
CA ASN A 29 -4.69 9.32 5.13
C ASN A 29 -4.39 9.56 3.65
N LEU A 30 -4.24 8.49 2.87
CA LEU A 30 -3.98 8.54 1.42
C LEU A 30 -5.17 9.09 0.60
N ASN A 31 -6.32 9.37 1.23
CA ASN A 31 -7.46 10.01 0.57
C ASN A 31 -7.42 11.54 0.69
N HIS A 32 -6.46 12.10 1.45
CA HIS A 32 -6.26 13.54 1.52
C HIS A 32 -5.71 14.07 0.19
N GLU A 33 -6.24 15.17 -0.30
CA GLU A 33 -5.77 15.83 -1.52
C GLU A 33 -5.15 17.17 -1.19
N ILE A 34 -3.98 17.45 -1.77
CA ILE A 34 -3.37 18.77 -1.69
C ILE A 34 -4.08 19.67 -2.70
N ALA A 35 -5.01 20.49 -2.19
CA ALA A 35 -5.82 21.41 -3.00
C ALA A 35 -5.17 22.80 -3.12
N ILE A 36 -4.13 22.93 -3.94
CA ILE A 36 -3.51 24.23 -4.28
C ILE A 36 -3.77 24.55 -5.76
N ALA A 37 -4.77 25.39 -6.02
CA ALA A 37 -5.12 25.82 -7.37
C ALA A 37 -4.22 26.99 -7.84
N ARG A 38 -3.03 26.66 -8.34
CA ARG A 38 -2.06 27.62 -8.91
C ARG A 38 -1.55 27.13 -10.25
N LYS A 39 -1.09 28.06 -11.09
CA LYS A 39 -0.53 27.79 -12.43
C LYS A 39 0.98 28.08 -12.48
N ASP A 40 1.67 27.74 -11.40
CA ASP A 40 3.10 27.94 -11.21
C ASP A 40 3.72 26.69 -10.59
N GLU A 41 5.01 26.75 -10.26
CA GLU A 41 5.78 25.61 -9.74
C GLU A 41 5.19 25.04 -8.44
N ILE A 42 4.50 25.85 -7.63
CA ILE A 42 3.82 25.37 -6.42
C ILE A 42 2.57 24.57 -6.79
N GLY A 43 1.83 25.01 -7.81
CA GLY A 43 0.71 24.27 -8.38
C GLY A 43 1.16 22.93 -8.98
N ASP A 44 2.23 22.93 -9.76
CA ASP A 44 2.79 21.72 -10.37
C ASP A 44 3.33 20.74 -9.31
N LEU A 45 3.97 21.26 -8.26
CA LEU A 45 4.43 20.47 -7.14
C LEU A 45 3.26 19.81 -6.39
N SER A 46 2.17 20.57 -6.14
CA SER A 46 0.94 20.05 -5.54
C SER A 46 0.36 18.88 -6.34
N GLN A 47 0.27 19.02 -7.67
CA GLN A 47 -0.22 17.97 -8.55
C GLN A 47 0.69 16.74 -8.53
N THR A 48 2.01 16.96 -8.54
CA THR A 48 3.01 15.87 -8.48
C THR A 48 2.88 15.07 -7.19
N PHE A 49 2.69 15.73 -6.05
CA PHE A 49 2.45 15.05 -4.77
C PHE A 49 1.13 14.24 -4.80
N ASN A 50 0.06 14.80 -5.35
CA ASN A 50 -1.22 14.06 -5.48
C ASN A 50 -1.06 12.80 -6.34
N LEU A 51 -0.31 12.87 -7.44
CA LEU A 51 0.01 11.70 -8.27
C LEU A 51 0.84 10.65 -7.52
N MET A 52 1.81 11.08 -6.71
CA MET A 52 2.59 10.18 -5.87
C MET A 52 1.69 9.46 -4.85
N THR A 53 0.78 10.17 -4.18
CA THR A 53 -0.19 9.58 -3.26
C THR A 53 -1.09 8.56 -3.94
N LEU A 54 -1.58 8.87 -5.15
CA LEU A 54 -2.40 7.93 -5.93
C LEU A 54 -1.63 6.65 -6.27
N ASN A 55 -0.36 6.77 -6.65
CA ASN A 55 0.48 5.61 -6.95
C ASN A 55 0.80 4.78 -5.70
N LEU A 56 0.99 5.43 -4.54
CA LEU A 56 1.10 4.73 -3.27
C LEU A 56 -0.17 3.93 -2.97
N LYS A 57 -1.36 4.55 -3.08
CA LYS A 57 -2.65 3.88 -2.86
C LYS A 57 -2.81 2.64 -3.73
N LYS A 58 -2.53 2.75 -5.04
CA LYS A 58 -2.57 1.60 -5.97
C LYS A 58 -1.59 0.50 -5.59
N SER A 59 -0.40 0.87 -5.12
CA SER A 59 0.61 -0.11 -4.70
C SER A 59 0.18 -0.88 -3.46
N TRP A 60 -0.49 -0.20 -2.52
CA TRP A 60 -1.08 -0.82 -1.34
C TRP A 60 -2.21 -1.79 -1.70
N GLU A 61 -3.15 -1.37 -2.55
CA GLU A 61 -4.25 -2.23 -3.04
C GLU A 61 -3.69 -3.50 -3.71
N LYS A 62 -2.66 -3.35 -4.54
CA LYS A 62 -2.00 -4.49 -5.19
C LYS A 62 -1.28 -5.43 -4.21
N LEU A 63 -0.67 -4.88 -3.17
CA LEU A 63 -0.02 -5.68 -2.12
C LEU A 63 -1.04 -6.48 -1.32
N GLU A 64 -2.20 -5.88 -1.01
CA GLU A 64 -3.30 -6.55 -0.34
C GLU A 64 -3.85 -7.71 -1.19
N GLU A 65 -4.06 -7.49 -2.48
CA GLU A 65 -4.47 -8.53 -3.43
C GLU A 65 -3.45 -9.68 -3.47
N TYR A 66 -2.15 -9.37 -3.57
CA TYR A 66 -1.11 -10.40 -3.56
C TYR A 66 -1.07 -11.20 -2.26
N ASN A 67 -1.20 -10.55 -1.11
CA ASN A 67 -1.23 -11.23 0.18
C ASN A 67 -2.41 -12.20 0.26
N LYS A 68 -3.61 -11.76 -0.16
CA LYS A 68 -4.79 -12.61 -0.18
C LYS A 68 -4.60 -13.84 -1.07
N ASN A 69 -4.11 -13.63 -2.29
CA ASN A 69 -3.87 -14.74 -3.22
C ASN A 69 -2.82 -15.72 -2.68
N LEU A 70 -1.76 -15.20 -2.04
CA LEU A 70 -0.73 -16.03 -1.43
C LEU A 70 -1.27 -16.85 -0.25
N GLU A 71 -2.12 -16.25 0.59
CA GLU A 71 -2.78 -16.96 1.70
C GLU A 71 -3.67 -18.10 1.18
N GLU A 72 -4.43 -17.87 0.11
CA GLU A 72 -5.23 -18.90 -0.54
C GLU A 72 -4.35 -20.02 -1.10
N GLU A 73 -3.28 -19.69 -1.82
CA GLU A 73 -2.35 -20.68 -2.37
C GLU A 73 -1.66 -21.51 -1.28
N VAL A 74 -1.20 -20.88 -0.20
CA VAL A 74 -0.58 -21.57 0.94
C VAL A 74 -1.59 -22.52 1.59
N LYS A 75 -2.85 -22.09 1.74
CA LYS A 75 -3.91 -22.92 2.31
C LYS A 75 -4.19 -24.15 1.45
N GLU A 76 -4.29 -23.99 0.14
CA GLU A 76 -4.50 -25.10 -0.80
C GLU A 76 -3.33 -26.08 -0.76
N LYS A 77 -2.09 -25.60 -0.90
CA LYS A 77 -0.90 -26.45 -0.85
C LYS A 77 -0.75 -27.17 0.48
N THR A 78 -1.08 -26.50 1.59
CA THR A 78 -1.03 -27.12 2.92
C THR A 78 -2.06 -28.23 3.04
N LYS A 79 -3.28 -28.02 2.53
CA LYS A 79 -4.33 -29.04 2.49
C LYS A 79 -3.90 -30.27 1.67
N ASP A 80 -3.32 -30.04 0.50
CA ASP A 80 -2.85 -31.13 -0.37
C ASP A 80 -1.72 -31.92 0.31
N LEU A 81 -0.75 -31.22 0.92
CA LEU A 81 0.32 -31.85 1.68
C LEU A 81 -0.19 -32.64 2.89
N THR A 82 -1.23 -32.16 3.59
CA THR A 82 -1.84 -32.92 4.69
C THR A 82 -2.51 -34.18 4.19
N ASN A 83 -3.26 -34.12 3.09
CA ASN A 83 -3.93 -35.29 2.51
C ASN A 83 -2.90 -36.35 2.08
N VAL A 84 -1.85 -35.94 1.35
CA VAL A 84 -0.78 -36.86 0.93
C VAL A 84 -0.05 -37.48 2.13
N ASN A 85 0.20 -36.69 3.18
CA ASN A 85 0.81 -37.23 4.40
C ASN A 85 -0.10 -38.23 5.13
N GLU A 86 -1.40 -38.01 5.15
CA GLU A 86 -2.38 -38.94 5.73
C GLU A 86 -2.44 -40.24 4.93
N ASP A 87 -2.51 -40.16 3.60
CA ASP A 87 -2.51 -41.33 2.71
C ASP A 87 -1.23 -42.17 2.88
N LEU A 88 -0.07 -41.51 2.92
CA LEU A 88 1.21 -42.20 3.14
C LEU A 88 1.27 -42.88 4.51
N LYS A 89 0.74 -42.25 5.56
CA LYS A 89 0.65 -42.87 6.89
C LYS A 89 -0.23 -44.11 6.87
N LEU A 90 -1.38 -44.04 6.20
CA LEU A 90 -2.30 -45.18 6.06
C LEU A 90 -1.64 -46.34 5.31
N ASP A 91 -0.90 -46.05 4.24
CA ASP A 91 -0.20 -47.08 3.46
C ASP A 91 0.94 -47.73 4.26
N ILE A 92 1.69 -46.97 5.06
CA ILE A 92 2.70 -47.51 5.97
C ILE A 92 2.05 -48.46 6.99
N ILE A 93 0.89 -48.11 7.54
CA ILE A 93 0.14 -48.95 8.50
C ILE A 93 -0.32 -50.26 7.83
N LYS A 94 -0.84 -50.19 6.60
CA LYS A 94 -1.26 -51.39 5.85
C LYS A 94 -0.09 -52.34 5.60
N ARG A 95 1.05 -51.84 5.14
CA ARG A 95 2.24 -52.67 4.87
C ARG A 95 2.74 -53.38 6.13
N LYS A 96 2.84 -52.67 7.26
CA LYS A 96 3.25 -53.27 8.55
C LYS A 96 2.32 -54.38 9.05
N LYS A 97 1.02 -54.33 8.73
CA LYS A 97 0.07 -55.40 9.07
C LYS A 97 0.18 -56.64 8.18
N THR A 98 0.78 -56.50 6.99
CA THR A 98 0.89 -57.61 6.03
C THR A 98 2.21 -58.37 6.20
N GLU A 99 3.18 -57.77 6.90
CA GLU A 99 4.48 -58.34 7.25
C GLU A 99 4.49 -59.03 8.63
N LEU A 100 3.36 -59.02 9.36
CA LEU A 100 3.11 -59.76 10.61
C LEU A 100 2.20 -60.95 10.34
#